data_AF-D4K3U9-F1
#
_entry.id   AF-D4K3U9-F1
#
_cell.length_a   1.000
_cell.length_b   1.000
_cell.length_c   1.000
_cell.angle_alpha   90.00
_cell.angle_beta   90.00
_cell.angle_gamma   90.00
#
_symmetry.space_group_name_H-M   'P 1'
#
loop_
_entity.id
_entity.type
_entity.pdbx_description
1 polymer ?
#
loop_
_entity_poly.entity_id
_entity_poly.type
_entity_poly.pdbx_seq_one_letter_code
_entity_poly.pdbx_strand_id
1 'polypeptide(L)'
;MISGKILRDAIISGANNINNQRSRVDELNVFPVPDGDTGTNMGMTVGSAVRELQAMDDSCTVGEAAKTAASAMLRGARGNSGVITSLLFRGFSKALEGKKEADAADIVAALKKGVEGAYKAVMKPTEGTILTVARVASEEAAACGKEDVAELWDVVMTAGQKALEDTPNLLPVLKKAGVVDAGGQGIMIIFEGMGKVFHGEDIVAGGEAVPNKAKLSTENAGKGVFTDDLMKVEDIKNGYCTQFLINKNEGASAAKMRAFAESNGDSVVCIEDDDVINLHVHTADPGKILSEAIKYGYLTNFKIENMHEQFLARQKQGKSLEKQASAEKKPDPASEFVYAAVDPSRDYGFVAVAAGEGLKSVFTDLAADAVVSGGQTMNPATEDILAAIQSVPAKTVFVLPNNKNIIMAAEQAQKLADRQVVVLPTRTVPMGITALLNFDPSATVEANTINMMSAADKVSTGLITYAARDSEYDGKRIRKGEIMALENGKIIFTSNDITKATYRLARSMCKKDSSFVTIISGCDVSDEDAEKVTEIVKAKCPNHVEVSHIRGGQPVYYYMISVE
;
A
#
# COMPACT_ATOMS: atom_id res chain seq x y z
N MET A 1 -39.97 3.77 -7.96
CA MET A 1 -39.28 2.71 -8.73
C MET A 1 -38.00 3.28 -9.30
N ILE A 2 -36.95 2.47 -9.38
CA ILE A 2 -35.67 2.83 -9.99
C ILE A 2 -35.51 2.13 -11.34
N SER A 3 -34.90 2.84 -12.29
CA SER A 3 -34.53 2.29 -13.60
C SER A 3 -33.19 1.57 -13.57
N GLY A 4 -32.85 0.83 -14.63
CA GLY A 4 -31.53 0.21 -14.76
C GLY A 4 -30.40 1.23 -14.76
N LYS A 5 -30.60 2.40 -15.39
CA LYS A 5 -29.68 3.54 -15.31
C LYS A 5 -29.41 3.96 -13.86
N ILE A 6 -30.45 4.17 -13.05
CA ILE A 6 -30.28 4.59 -11.65
C ILE A 6 -29.49 3.54 -10.86
N LEU A 7 -29.79 2.25 -11.04
CA LEU A 7 -29.04 1.19 -10.36
C LEU A 7 -27.59 1.09 -10.85
N ARG A 8 -27.35 1.19 -12.15
CA ARG A 8 -26.01 1.22 -12.77
C ARG A 8 -25.18 2.36 -12.19
N ASP A 9 -25.74 3.56 -12.18
CA ASP A 9 -25.09 4.78 -11.71
C ASP A 9 -24.84 4.71 -10.19
N ALA A 10 -25.77 4.15 -9.42
CA ALA A 10 -25.60 3.89 -7.99
C ALA A 10 -24.42 2.94 -7.72
N ILE A 11 -24.31 1.83 -8.46
CA ILE A 11 -23.19 0.88 -8.30
C ILE A 11 -21.86 1.53 -8.67
N ILE A 12 -21.81 2.32 -9.75
CA ILE A 12 -20.61 3.10 -10.13
C ILE A 12 -20.24 4.08 -9.00
N SER A 13 -21.22 4.78 -8.45
CA SER A 13 -21.03 5.71 -7.33
C SER A 13 -20.49 5.01 -6.08
N GLY A 14 -21.02 3.83 -5.75
CA GLY A 14 -20.52 2.97 -4.69
C GLY A 14 -19.07 2.53 -4.92
N ALA A 15 -18.73 2.13 -6.16
CA ALA A 15 -17.39 1.75 -6.56
C ALA A 15 -16.38 2.91 -6.42
N ASN A 16 -16.77 4.12 -6.83
CA ASN A 16 -15.94 5.31 -6.69
C ASN A 16 -15.74 5.65 -5.21
N ASN A 17 -16.81 5.58 -4.39
CA ASN A 17 -16.73 5.94 -2.98
C ASN A 17 -15.77 5.03 -2.19
N ILE A 18 -15.81 3.71 -2.43
CA ILE A 18 -14.86 2.78 -1.77
C ILE A 18 -13.42 2.99 -2.24
N ASN A 19 -13.20 3.27 -3.53
CA ASN A 19 -11.86 3.55 -4.04
C ASN A 19 -11.28 4.85 -3.44
N ASN A 20 -12.12 5.87 -3.24
CA ASN A 20 -11.74 7.13 -2.60
C ASN A 20 -11.43 6.98 -1.10
N GLN A 21 -11.91 5.90 -0.45
CA GLN A 21 -11.74 5.69 0.99
C GLN A 21 -11.00 4.38 1.32
N ARG A 22 -10.35 3.74 0.35
CA ARG A 22 -9.74 2.41 0.52
C ARG A 22 -8.72 2.36 1.66
N SER A 23 -7.85 3.36 1.76
CA SER A 23 -6.81 3.43 2.80
C SER A 23 -7.41 3.49 4.21
N ARG A 24 -8.53 4.20 4.37
CA ARG A 24 -9.25 4.30 5.64
C ARG A 24 -9.85 2.96 6.06
N VAL A 25 -10.29 2.14 5.11
CA VAL A 25 -10.78 0.78 5.38
C VAL A 25 -9.61 -0.16 5.67
N ASP A 26 -8.52 -0.02 4.93
CA ASP A 26 -7.29 -0.78 5.12
C ASP A 26 -6.75 -0.60 6.55
N GLU A 27 -6.75 0.63 7.08
CA GLU A 27 -6.36 0.95 8.47
C GLU A 27 -7.12 0.16 9.55
N LEU A 28 -8.39 -0.19 9.31
CA LEU A 28 -9.22 -0.95 10.25
C LEU A 28 -8.98 -2.46 10.18
N ASN A 29 -8.28 -2.94 9.15
CA ASN A 29 -8.12 -4.37 8.90
C ASN A 29 -7.22 -5.00 9.97
N VAL A 30 -7.85 -5.60 10.97
CA VAL A 30 -7.21 -6.35 12.06
C VAL A 30 -7.63 -7.81 12.15
N PHE A 31 -8.58 -8.24 11.32
CA PHE A 31 -9.20 -9.58 11.36
C PHE A 31 -9.53 -10.08 9.95
N PRO A 32 -9.30 -11.37 9.64
CA PRO A 32 -8.64 -12.39 10.47
C PRO A 32 -7.12 -12.23 10.54
N VAL A 33 -6.55 -11.52 9.57
CA VAL A 33 -5.12 -11.22 9.47
C VAL A 33 -4.99 -9.71 9.27
N PRO A 34 -4.14 -8.99 10.04
CA PRO A 34 -4.01 -7.54 9.91
C PRO A 34 -3.05 -7.17 8.76
N ASP A 35 -3.28 -7.70 7.56
CA ASP A 35 -2.47 -7.46 6.36
C ASP A 35 -2.72 -6.10 5.68
N GLY A 36 -3.83 -5.45 5.99
CA GLY A 36 -4.08 -4.06 5.59
C GLY A 36 -4.52 -3.90 4.15
N ASP A 37 -5.20 -4.90 3.59
CA ASP A 37 -5.60 -4.87 2.18
C ASP A 37 -7.12 -4.91 1.95
N THR A 38 -7.94 -4.85 3.01
CA THR A 38 -9.39 -5.08 2.92
C THR A 38 -10.09 -4.05 2.03
N GLY A 39 -9.82 -2.77 2.23
CA GLY A 39 -10.35 -1.67 1.41
C GLY A 39 -9.82 -1.73 -0.01
N THR A 40 -8.53 -2.03 -0.17
CA THR A 40 -7.89 -2.21 -1.47
C THR A 40 -8.51 -3.37 -2.26
N ASN A 41 -8.73 -4.52 -1.64
CA ASN A 41 -9.37 -5.71 -2.20
C ASN A 41 -10.83 -5.45 -2.58
N MET A 42 -11.61 -4.81 -1.69
CA MET A 42 -12.99 -4.44 -1.98
C MET A 42 -13.10 -3.39 -3.10
N GLY A 43 -12.25 -2.37 -3.07
CA GLY A 43 -12.20 -1.32 -4.10
C GLY A 43 -11.87 -1.85 -5.49
N MET A 44 -10.89 -2.76 -5.59
CA MET A 44 -10.60 -3.47 -6.85
C MET A 44 -11.76 -4.35 -7.31
N THR A 45 -12.43 -5.03 -6.37
CA THR A 45 -13.55 -5.93 -6.68
C THR A 45 -14.75 -5.17 -7.24
N VAL A 46 -15.20 -4.11 -6.57
CA VAL A 46 -16.35 -3.32 -7.04
C VAL A 46 -15.94 -2.48 -8.26
N GLY A 47 -14.70 -2.00 -8.29
CA GLY A 47 -14.11 -1.26 -9.41
C GLY A 47 -14.06 -2.04 -10.73
N SER A 48 -13.94 -3.38 -10.70
CA SER A 48 -13.93 -4.19 -11.91
C SER A 48 -15.24 -4.09 -12.71
N ALA A 49 -16.35 -3.76 -12.05
CA ALA A 49 -17.65 -3.56 -12.70
C ALA A 49 -17.80 -2.21 -13.39
N VAL A 50 -17.02 -1.19 -13.00
CA VAL A 50 -17.23 0.20 -13.45
C VAL A 50 -17.15 0.32 -14.97
N ARG A 51 -16.12 -0.25 -15.58
CA ARG A 51 -15.93 -0.19 -17.04
C ARG A 51 -17.08 -0.87 -17.79
N GLU A 52 -17.51 -2.04 -17.34
CA GLU A 52 -18.61 -2.78 -17.98
C GLU A 52 -19.94 -2.04 -17.82
N LEU A 53 -20.19 -1.46 -16.63
CA LEU A 53 -21.39 -0.65 -16.37
C LEU A 53 -21.41 0.64 -17.19
N GLN A 54 -20.30 1.37 -17.26
CA GLN A 54 -20.20 2.61 -18.07
C GLN A 54 -20.43 2.39 -19.57
N ALA A 55 -20.18 1.17 -20.06
CA ALA A 55 -20.43 0.81 -21.45
C ALA A 55 -21.90 0.47 -21.74
N MET A 56 -22.74 0.34 -20.71
CA MET A 56 -24.17 0.04 -20.88
C MET A 56 -24.96 1.28 -21.29
N ASP A 57 -25.91 1.09 -22.19
CA ASP A 57 -26.86 2.12 -22.59
C ASP A 57 -27.80 2.53 -21.43
N ASP A 58 -28.30 3.77 -21.46
CA ASP A 58 -29.23 4.30 -20.47
C ASP A 58 -30.59 3.57 -20.45
N SER A 59 -30.93 2.83 -21.52
CA SER A 59 -32.12 1.98 -21.61
C SER A 59 -31.98 0.60 -20.97
N CYS A 60 -30.84 0.30 -20.34
CA CYS A 60 -30.64 -0.98 -19.68
C CYS A 60 -31.66 -1.22 -18.56
N THR A 61 -31.97 -2.50 -18.34
CA THR A 61 -32.86 -2.94 -17.27
C THR A 61 -32.12 -3.07 -15.94
N VAL A 62 -32.85 -3.03 -14.82
CA VAL A 62 -32.25 -3.29 -13.49
C VAL A 62 -31.64 -4.69 -13.41
N GLY A 63 -32.25 -5.68 -14.06
CA GLY A 63 -31.71 -7.04 -14.12
C GLY A 63 -30.38 -7.13 -14.88
N GLU A 64 -30.27 -6.45 -16.03
CA GLU A 64 -29.03 -6.38 -16.80
C GLU A 64 -27.92 -5.65 -16.03
N ALA A 65 -28.23 -4.47 -15.47
CA ALA A 65 -27.24 -3.70 -14.70
C ALA A 65 -26.70 -4.51 -13.51
N ALA A 66 -27.59 -5.15 -12.75
CA ALA A 66 -27.19 -5.98 -11.62
C ALA A 66 -26.39 -7.22 -12.05
N LYS A 67 -26.78 -7.87 -13.17
CA LYS A 67 -26.07 -9.05 -13.70
C LYS A 67 -24.66 -8.69 -14.18
N THR A 68 -24.52 -7.62 -14.97
CA THR A 68 -23.21 -7.13 -15.43
C THR A 68 -22.30 -6.82 -14.25
N ALA A 69 -22.81 -6.07 -13.26
CA ALA A 69 -22.07 -5.76 -12.05
C ALA A 69 -21.61 -7.03 -11.31
N ALA A 70 -22.53 -7.94 -11.01
CA ALA A 70 -22.24 -9.16 -10.27
C ALA A 70 -21.22 -10.05 -10.97
N SER A 71 -21.34 -10.24 -12.29
CA SER A 71 -20.40 -11.05 -13.07
C SER A 71 -19.01 -10.41 -13.12
N ALA A 72 -18.93 -9.10 -13.31
CA ALA A 72 -17.65 -8.39 -13.32
C ALA A 72 -16.97 -8.41 -11.95
N MET A 73 -17.73 -8.19 -10.86
CA MET A 73 -17.24 -8.27 -9.49
C MET A 73 -16.76 -9.68 -9.15
N LEU A 74 -17.47 -10.73 -9.57
CA LEU A 74 -17.05 -12.11 -9.29
C LEU A 74 -15.74 -12.47 -9.99
N ARG A 75 -15.54 -12.04 -11.24
CA ARG A 75 -14.29 -12.26 -11.99
C ARG A 75 -13.13 -11.42 -11.47
N GLY A 76 -13.43 -10.20 -11.02
CA GLY A 76 -12.48 -9.23 -10.50
C GLY A 76 -12.24 -9.31 -8.99
N ALA A 77 -12.98 -10.19 -8.28
CA ALA A 77 -12.93 -10.26 -6.83
C ALA A 77 -11.50 -10.53 -6.36
N ARG A 78 -11.08 -9.86 -5.30
CA ARG A 78 -9.77 -10.04 -4.67
C ARG A 78 -9.92 -10.20 -3.17
N GLY A 79 -9.17 -11.13 -2.58
CA GLY A 79 -9.19 -11.39 -1.14
C GLY A 79 -10.55 -11.87 -0.62
N ASN A 80 -10.59 -12.24 0.66
CA ASN A 80 -11.83 -12.75 1.28
C ASN A 80 -12.94 -11.68 1.29
N SER A 81 -12.62 -10.44 1.65
CA SER A 81 -13.56 -9.32 1.72
C SER A 81 -14.16 -8.96 0.36
N GLY A 82 -13.34 -8.90 -0.69
CA GLY A 82 -13.80 -8.66 -2.06
C GLY A 82 -14.66 -9.81 -2.57
N VAL A 83 -14.26 -11.05 -2.32
CA VAL A 83 -15.05 -12.23 -2.71
C VAL A 83 -16.42 -12.25 -2.01
N ILE A 84 -16.50 -11.94 -0.70
CA ILE A 84 -17.79 -11.83 0.01
C ILE A 84 -18.65 -10.69 -0.55
N THR A 85 -18.03 -9.55 -0.87
CA THR A 85 -18.72 -8.43 -1.51
C THR A 85 -19.33 -8.86 -2.85
N SER A 86 -18.58 -9.59 -3.68
CA SER A 86 -19.09 -10.13 -4.95
C SER A 86 -20.28 -11.09 -4.75
N LEU A 87 -20.30 -11.84 -3.64
CA LEU A 87 -21.39 -12.76 -3.30
C LEU A 87 -22.68 -12.03 -2.93
N LEU A 88 -22.57 -10.94 -2.16
CA LEU A 88 -23.70 -10.08 -1.84
C LEU A 88 -24.34 -9.54 -3.12
N PHE A 89 -23.53 -8.96 -4.02
CA PHE A 89 -24.02 -8.44 -5.30
C PHE A 89 -24.52 -9.53 -6.26
N ARG A 90 -23.95 -10.74 -6.21
CA ARG A 90 -24.44 -11.89 -6.97
C ARG A 90 -25.83 -12.33 -6.51
N GLY A 91 -26.06 -12.44 -5.20
CA GLY A 91 -27.38 -12.76 -4.66
C GLY A 91 -28.39 -11.65 -4.97
N PHE A 92 -27.95 -10.39 -4.84
CA PHE A 92 -28.73 -9.21 -5.22
C PHE A 92 -29.18 -9.27 -6.68
N SER A 93 -28.26 -9.52 -7.61
CA SER A 93 -28.54 -9.67 -9.04
C SER A 93 -29.56 -10.77 -9.33
N LYS A 94 -29.45 -11.93 -8.65
CA LYS A 94 -30.40 -13.04 -8.82
C LYS A 94 -31.82 -12.71 -8.37
N ALA A 95 -32.06 -11.67 -7.57
CA ALA A 95 -33.41 -11.26 -7.20
C ALA A 95 -34.04 -10.32 -8.23
N LEU A 96 -33.20 -9.63 -9.02
CA LEU A 96 -33.60 -8.66 -10.03
C LEU A 96 -33.62 -9.25 -11.46
N GLU A 97 -33.33 -10.54 -11.60
CA GLU A 97 -33.29 -11.23 -12.89
C GLU A 97 -34.61 -11.05 -13.67
N GLY A 98 -34.50 -10.62 -14.93
CA GLY A 98 -35.64 -10.38 -15.83
C GLY A 98 -36.46 -9.12 -15.54
N LYS A 99 -36.14 -8.34 -14.50
CA LYS A 99 -36.86 -7.11 -14.17
C LYS A 99 -36.35 -5.91 -14.95
N LYS A 100 -37.28 -5.08 -15.45
CA LYS A 100 -36.99 -3.82 -16.15
C LYS A 100 -36.68 -2.68 -15.19
N GLU A 101 -37.51 -2.54 -14.16
CA GLU A 101 -37.41 -1.56 -13.08
C GLU A 101 -37.54 -2.29 -11.74
N ALA A 102 -37.15 -1.65 -10.65
CA ALA A 102 -37.25 -2.19 -9.30
C ALA A 102 -37.95 -1.20 -8.35
N ASP A 103 -38.86 -1.69 -7.51
CA ASP A 103 -39.39 -0.94 -6.38
C ASP A 103 -38.65 -1.24 -5.07
N ALA A 104 -39.09 -0.64 -3.95
CA ALA A 104 -38.48 -0.90 -2.64
C ALA A 104 -38.57 -2.38 -2.22
N ALA A 105 -39.67 -3.08 -2.53
CA ALA A 105 -39.84 -4.50 -2.19
C ALA A 105 -38.84 -5.38 -2.97
N ASP A 106 -38.56 -5.01 -4.23
CA ASP A 106 -37.56 -5.67 -5.05
C ASP A 106 -36.15 -5.49 -4.50
N ILE A 107 -35.81 -4.28 -4.02
CA ILE A 107 -34.52 -3.99 -3.37
C ILE A 107 -34.38 -4.76 -2.06
N VAL A 108 -35.42 -4.82 -1.23
CA VAL A 108 -35.46 -5.65 -0.02
C VAL A 108 -35.20 -7.13 -0.35
N ALA A 109 -35.89 -7.66 -1.36
CA ALA A 109 -35.68 -9.04 -1.80
C ALA A 109 -34.25 -9.28 -2.31
N ALA A 110 -33.65 -8.29 -2.98
CA ALA A 110 -32.29 -8.34 -3.47
C ALA A 110 -31.26 -8.33 -2.34
N LEU A 111 -31.39 -7.45 -1.36
CA LEU A 111 -30.54 -7.43 -0.16
C LEU A 111 -30.59 -8.77 0.57
N LYS A 112 -31.79 -9.30 0.80
CA LYS A 112 -32.00 -10.60 1.46
C LYS A 112 -31.31 -11.73 0.72
N LYS A 113 -31.51 -11.82 -0.60
CA LYS A 113 -30.89 -12.87 -1.43
C LYS A 113 -29.37 -12.75 -1.52
N GLY A 114 -28.85 -11.51 -1.46
CA GLY A 114 -27.43 -11.21 -1.29
C GLY A 114 -26.86 -11.83 -0.03
N VAL A 115 -27.47 -11.54 1.12
CA VAL A 115 -27.07 -12.05 2.44
C VAL A 115 -27.13 -13.58 2.48
N GLU A 116 -28.25 -14.18 2.05
CA GLU A 116 -28.39 -15.65 1.99
C GLU A 116 -27.31 -16.30 1.12
N GLY A 117 -27.00 -15.69 -0.03
CA GLY A 117 -25.95 -16.15 -0.94
C GLY A 117 -24.56 -16.11 -0.31
N ALA A 118 -24.24 -15.02 0.39
CA ALA A 118 -22.94 -14.86 1.06
C ALA A 118 -22.78 -15.84 2.23
N TYR A 119 -23.77 -15.96 3.13
CA TYR A 119 -23.73 -16.90 4.25
C TYR A 119 -23.61 -18.37 3.79
N LYS A 120 -24.26 -18.72 2.66
CA LYS A 120 -24.19 -20.08 2.11
C LYS A 120 -22.83 -20.40 1.48
N ALA A 121 -22.13 -19.41 0.94
CA ALA A 121 -20.88 -19.60 0.21
C ALA A 121 -19.63 -19.53 1.11
N VAL A 122 -19.73 -18.90 2.27
CA VAL A 122 -18.66 -18.84 3.27
C VAL A 122 -18.74 -20.08 4.18
N MET A 123 -17.65 -20.84 4.30
CA MET A 123 -17.64 -22.11 5.06
C MET A 123 -17.94 -21.91 6.56
N LYS A 124 -17.32 -20.89 7.16
CA LYS A 124 -17.48 -20.53 8.57
C LYS A 124 -17.86 -19.04 8.64
N PRO A 125 -19.14 -18.71 8.40
CA PRO A 125 -19.60 -17.35 8.53
C PRO A 125 -19.42 -16.91 9.98
N THR A 126 -18.76 -15.77 10.16
CA THR A 126 -18.39 -15.25 11.48
C THR A 126 -19.21 -14.00 11.76
N GLU A 127 -19.97 -14.01 12.86
CA GLU A 127 -20.67 -12.81 13.30
C GLU A 127 -19.70 -11.75 13.81
N GLY A 128 -20.08 -10.48 13.65
CA GLY A 128 -19.19 -9.32 13.85
C GLY A 128 -18.36 -8.95 12.63
N THR A 129 -18.64 -9.53 11.46
CA THR A 129 -17.99 -9.18 10.18
C THR A 129 -18.96 -8.48 9.22
N ILE A 130 -18.50 -8.15 8.01
CA ILE A 130 -19.32 -7.72 6.85
C ILE A 130 -20.65 -8.47 6.71
N LEU A 131 -20.67 -9.77 7.03
CA LEU A 131 -21.87 -10.60 6.98
C LEU A 131 -22.94 -10.12 7.97
N THR A 132 -22.57 -9.79 9.20
CA THR A 132 -23.50 -9.26 10.22
C THR A 132 -24.02 -7.89 9.82
N VAL A 133 -23.16 -7.01 9.33
CA VAL A 133 -23.53 -5.66 8.88
C VAL A 133 -24.56 -5.74 7.75
N ALA A 134 -24.29 -6.54 6.72
CA ALA A 134 -25.21 -6.73 5.60
C ALA A 134 -26.53 -7.41 6.02
N ARG A 135 -26.46 -8.40 6.92
CA ARG A 135 -27.64 -9.12 7.43
C ARG A 135 -28.57 -8.19 8.20
N VAL A 136 -28.06 -7.46 9.19
CA VAL A 136 -28.87 -6.56 10.02
C VAL A 136 -29.47 -5.45 9.16
N ALA A 137 -28.69 -4.87 8.24
CA ALA A 137 -29.21 -3.87 7.30
C ALA A 137 -30.36 -4.44 6.44
N SER A 138 -30.22 -5.68 5.95
CA SER A 138 -31.27 -6.35 5.17
C SER A 138 -32.51 -6.70 6.00
N GLU A 139 -32.36 -7.10 7.27
CA GLU A 139 -33.47 -7.44 8.16
C GLU A 139 -34.32 -6.20 8.48
N GLU A 140 -33.66 -5.08 8.82
CA GLU A 140 -34.34 -3.81 9.10
C GLU A 140 -34.99 -3.20 7.86
N ALA A 141 -34.34 -3.30 6.71
CA ALA A 141 -34.93 -2.91 5.42
C ALA A 141 -36.23 -3.69 5.14
N ALA A 142 -36.26 -5.00 5.44
CA ALA A 142 -37.47 -5.81 5.28
C ALA A 142 -38.59 -5.46 6.27
N ALA A 143 -38.24 -4.94 7.46
CA ALA A 143 -39.20 -4.61 8.51
C ALA A 143 -39.77 -3.19 8.42
N CYS A 144 -39.11 -2.27 7.70
CA CYS A 144 -39.43 -0.84 7.77
C CYS A 144 -40.68 -0.38 7.00
N GLY A 145 -41.15 -1.18 6.03
CA GLY A 145 -42.35 -0.87 5.24
C GLY A 145 -42.24 0.37 4.34
N LYS A 146 -41.03 0.84 4.03
CA LYS A 146 -40.80 1.97 3.12
C LYS A 146 -41.08 1.57 1.67
N GLU A 147 -41.80 2.42 0.94
CA GLU A 147 -42.15 2.21 -0.47
C GLU A 147 -41.21 2.96 -1.43
N ASP A 148 -40.60 4.05 -0.97
CA ASP A 148 -39.59 4.78 -1.71
C ASP A 148 -38.19 4.19 -1.50
N VAL A 149 -37.39 4.10 -2.56
CA VAL A 149 -36.08 3.47 -2.52
C VAL A 149 -35.05 4.32 -1.77
N ALA A 150 -35.12 5.66 -1.87
CA ALA A 150 -34.23 6.54 -1.12
C ALA A 150 -34.53 6.42 0.39
N GLU A 151 -35.79 6.52 0.78
CA GLU A 151 -36.20 6.34 2.19
C GLU A 151 -35.86 4.94 2.74
N LEU A 152 -36.02 3.89 1.92
CA LEU A 152 -35.57 2.55 2.28
C LEU A 152 -34.06 2.50 2.51
N TRP A 153 -33.29 3.17 1.64
CA TRP A 153 -31.84 3.16 1.73
C TRP A 153 -31.32 3.89 2.97
N ASP A 154 -32.01 4.93 3.45
CA ASP A 154 -31.72 5.56 4.74
C ASP A 154 -31.83 4.58 5.91
N VAL A 155 -32.82 3.68 5.86
CA VAL A 155 -32.97 2.60 6.86
C VAL A 155 -31.82 1.61 6.76
N VAL A 156 -31.46 1.18 5.53
CA VAL A 156 -30.32 0.29 5.28
C VAL A 156 -29.03 0.90 5.88
N MET A 157 -28.79 2.19 5.61
CA MET A 157 -27.62 2.91 6.10
C MET A 157 -27.61 3.02 7.62
N THR A 158 -28.75 3.39 8.23
CA THR A 158 -28.87 3.53 9.68
C THR A 158 -28.68 2.19 10.40
N ALA A 159 -29.31 1.13 9.90
CA ALA A 159 -29.23 -0.21 10.48
C ALA A 159 -27.83 -0.80 10.33
N GLY A 160 -27.24 -0.69 9.14
CA GLY A 160 -25.87 -1.15 8.88
C GLY A 160 -24.84 -0.42 9.73
N GLN A 161 -24.97 0.91 9.91
CA GLN A 161 -24.07 1.68 10.77
C GLN A 161 -24.15 1.23 12.24
N LYS A 162 -25.36 0.99 12.77
CA LYS A 162 -25.54 0.44 14.13
C LYS A 162 -24.92 -0.95 14.27
N ALA A 163 -25.11 -1.81 13.28
CA ALA A 163 -24.50 -3.15 13.28
C ALA A 163 -22.97 -3.08 13.22
N LEU A 164 -22.42 -2.16 12.43
CA LEU A 164 -20.99 -1.91 12.31
C LEU A 164 -20.40 -1.47 13.65
N GLU A 165 -21.05 -0.51 14.33
CA GLU A 165 -20.65 -0.03 15.65
C GLU A 165 -20.68 -1.12 16.73
N ASP A 166 -21.53 -2.14 16.57
CA ASP A 166 -21.62 -3.27 17.49
C ASP A 166 -20.65 -4.42 17.15
N THR A 167 -19.99 -4.41 15.99
CA THR A 167 -18.99 -5.44 15.62
C THR A 167 -17.91 -5.68 16.68
N PRO A 168 -17.40 -4.68 17.43
CA PRO A 168 -16.46 -4.92 18.52
C PRO A 168 -17.06 -5.71 19.69
N ASN A 169 -18.37 -5.64 19.93
CA ASN A 169 -19.00 -6.45 20.97
C ASN A 169 -19.19 -7.92 20.55
N LEU A 170 -19.20 -8.20 19.24
CA LEU A 170 -19.34 -9.54 18.68
C LEU A 170 -17.99 -10.24 18.50
N LEU A 171 -16.93 -9.48 18.20
CA LEU A 171 -15.57 -10.01 18.00
C LEU A 171 -14.57 -9.41 18.99
N PRO A 172 -14.06 -10.21 19.96
CA PRO A 172 -13.11 -9.73 20.97
C PRO A 172 -11.84 -9.10 20.39
N VAL A 173 -11.38 -9.55 19.22
CA VAL A 173 -10.20 -9.00 18.53
C VAL A 173 -10.41 -7.55 18.10
N LEU A 174 -11.60 -7.23 17.58
CA LEU A 174 -12.00 -5.87 17.21
C LEU A 174 -12.08 -4.97 18.45
N LYS A 175 -12.69 -5.47 19.53
CA LYS A 175 -12.75 -4.76 20.83
C LYS A 175 -11.38 -4.43 21.38
N LYS A 176 -10.46 -5.40 21.33
CA LYS A 176 -9.10 -5.25 21.85
C LYS A 176 -8.29 -4.26 21.01
N ALA A 177 -8.50 -4.26 19.69
CA ALA A 177 -7.89 -3.31 18.78
C ALA A 177 -8.55 -1.92 18.78
N GLY A 178 -9.75 -1.77 19.35
CA GLY A 178 -10.47 -0.50 19.41
C GLY A 178 -11.03 -0.03 18.06
N VAL A 179 -11.23 -0.96 17.12
CA VAL A 179 -11.71 -0.70 15.75
C VAL A 179 -12.96 -1.52 15.45
N VAL A 180 -13.75 -1.08 14.47
CA VAL A 180 -14.87 -1.84 13.89
C VAL A 180 -14.37 -2.78 12.78
N ASP A 181 -15.23 -3.69 12.32
CA ASP A 181 -14.88 -4.58 11.21
C ASP A 181 -14.59 -3.81 9.91
N ALA A 182 -13.44 -4.10 9.29
CA ALA A 182 -13.02 -3.43 8.05
C ALA A 182 -13.93 -3.76 6.87
N GLY A 183 -14.35 -5.04 6.72
CA GLY A 183 -15.27 -5.43 5.66
C GLY A 183 -16.65 -4.77 5.82
N GLY A 184 -17.13 -4.70 7.06
CA GLY A 184 -18.34 -3.97 7.45
C GLY A 184 -18.25 -2.48 7.11
N GLN A 185 -17.14 -1.81 7.44
CA GLN A 185 -16.94 -0.42 7.06
C GLN A 185 -16.88 -0.24 5.54
N GLY A 186 -16.24 -1.17 4.82
CA GLY A 186 -16.16 -1.15 3.37
C GLY A 186 -17.54 -1.25 2.70
N ILE A 187 -18.40 -2.16 3.14
CA ILE A 187 -19.75 -2.30 2.55
C ILE A 187 -20.62 -1.06 2.84
N MET A 188 -20.47 -0.45 4.01
CA MET A 188 -21.17 0.79 4.34
C MET A 188 -20.74 1.95 3.44
N ILE A 189 -19.46 2.05 3.09
CA ILE A 189 -18.96 3.07 2.15
C ILE A 189 -19.51 2.81 0.73
N ILE A 190 -19.59 1.56 0.29
CA ILE A 190 -20.20 1.22 -1.00
C ILE A 190 -21.68 1.63 -0.99
N PHE A 191 -22.42 1.29 0.07
CA PHE A 191 -23.84 1.65 0.20
C PHE A 191 -24.06 3.16 0.32
N GLU A 192 -23.17 3.90 0.99
CA GLU A 192 -23.20 5.37 1.03
C GLU A 192 -23.11 5.95 -0.39
N GLY A 193 -22.19 5.46 -1.21
CA GLY A 193 -22.05 5.92 -2.60
C GLY A 193 -23.28 5.59 -3.44
N MET A 194 -23.86 4.40 -3.29
CA MET A 194 -25.12 4.03 -3.95
C MET A 194 -26.28 4.92 -3.50
N GLY A 195 -26.35 5.23 -2.20
CA GLY A 195 -27.41 6.01 -1.58
C GLY A 195 -27.52 7.42 -2.16
N LYS A 196 -26.40 8.06 -2.50
CA LYS A 196 -26.41 9.39 -3.15
C LYS A 196 -27.23 9.40 -4.44
N VAL A 197 -27.03 8.40 -5.30
CA VAL A 197 -27.77 8.30 -6.57
C VAL A 197 -29.23 7.98 -6.33
N PHE A 198 -29.57 7.15 -5.33
CA PHE A 198 -30.97 6.90 -4.97
C PHE A 198 -31.68 8.15 -4.45
N HIS A 199 -30.96 9.08 -3.83
CA HIS A 199 -31.46 10.38 -3.41
C HIS A 199 -31.46 11.44 -4.53
N GLY A 200 -31.08 11.07 -5.75
CA GLY A 200 -31.02 11.97 -6.89
C GLY A 200 -29.81 12.90 -6.92
N GLU A 201 -28.78 12.62 -6.11
CA GLU A 201 -27.49 13.29 -6.21
C GLU A 201 -26.65 12.71 -7.37
N ASP A 202 -25.65 13.48 -7.80
CA ASP A 202 -24.70 13.05 -8.82
C ASP A 202 -23.86 11.84 -8.35
N ILE A 203 -23.40 11.05 -9.33
CA ILE A 203 -22.44 9.96 -9.10
C ILE A 203 -21.22 10.53 -8.37
N VAL A 204 -20.78 9.88 -7.29
CA VAL A 204 -19.52 10.23 -6.62
C VAL A 204 -18.40 10.21 -7.65
N ALA A 205 -17.73 11.34 -7.82
CA ALA A 205 -16.63 11.45 -8.76
C ALA A 205 -15.54 10.43 -8.45
N GLY A 206 -15.15 9.66 -9.47
CA GLY A 206 -13.94 8.85 -9.44
C GLY A 206 -12.73 9.75 -9.69
N GLY A 207 -11.79 9.75 -8.76
CA GLY A 207 -10.59 10.60 -8.78
C GLY A 207 -9.87 10.46 -7.45
N GLU A 208 -8.55 10.70 -7.41
CA GLU A 208 -7.74 10.52 -6.19
C GLU A 208 -8.43 11.10 -4.95
N ALA A 209 -8.45 10.29 -3.89
CA ALA A 209 -9.07 10.58 -2.62
C ALA A 209 -8.72 12.00 -2.14
N VAL A 210 -9.65 12.95 -2.28
CA VAL A 210 -9.64 14.13 -1.42
C VAL A 210 -10.11 13.63 -0.06
N PRO A 211 -9.29 13.73 1.02
CA PRO A 211 -9.72 13.29 2.34
C PRO A 211 -10.89 14.15 2.79
N ASN A 212 -12.10 13.65 2.58
CA ASN A 212 -13.31 14.34 2.95
C ASN A 212 -13.42 14.29 4.48
N LYS A 213 -13.42 15.47 5.12
CA LYS A 213 -13.59 15.64 6.56
C LYS A 213 -15.04 15.36 6.97
N ALA A 214 -15.52 14.14 6.78
CA ALA A 214 -16.70 13.67 7.51
C ALA A 214 -16.26 13.32 8.93
N LYS A 215 -16.85 14.00 9.93
CA LYS A 215 -16.57 13.81 11.36
C LYS A 215 -17.05 12.43 11.80
N LEU A 216 -16.15 11.45 11.77
CA LEU A 216 -16.21 10.27 12.63
C LEU A 216 -15.03 10.38 13.61
N SER A 217 -15.30 10.20 14.90
CA SER A 217 -14.30 10.34 15.96
C SER A 217 -13.24 9.25 15.83
N THR A 218 -12.15 9.53 15.12
CA THR A 218 -10.96 8.69 14.99
C THR A 218 -10.03 8.78 16.20
N GLU A 219 -10.49 9.36 17.31
CA GLU A 219 -9.70 9.54 18.55
C GLU A 219 -9.11 8.23 19.09
N ASN A 220 -9.67 7.08 18.71
CA ASN A 220 -9.16 5.75 19.04
C ASN A 220 -8.50 5.01 17.86
N ALA A 221 -8.80 5.32 16.61
CA ALA A 221 -8.24 4.63 15.44
C ALA A 221 -6.80 5.10 15.11
N GLY A 222 -6.42 6.30 15.55
CA GLY A 222 -5.08 6.86 15.38
C GLY A 222 -4.11 6.62 16.54
N LYS A 223 -4.56 5.99 17.63
CA LYS A 223 -3.63 5.43 18.63
C LYS A 223 -3.32 4.03 18.14
N GLY A 224 -2.09 3.80 17.72
CA GLY A 224 -1.60 2.47 17.38
C GLY A 224 -1.89 1.50 18.52
N VAL A 225 -3.03 0.80 18.48
CA VAL A 225 -3.24 -0.40 19.28
C VAL A 225 -2.57 -1.53 18.51
N PHE A 226 -1.27 -1.40 18.31
CA PHE A 226 -0.37 -2.50 17.95
C PHE A 226 0.54 -2.76 19.14
N THR A 227 -0.08 -2.93 20.32
CA THR A 227 0.58 -3.65 21.40
C THR A 227 0.98 -5.02 20.85
N ASP A 228 2.19 -5.49 21.16
CA ASP A 228 2.75 -6.83 20.83
C ASP A 228 1.85 -8.04 21.25
N ASP A 229 0.63 -7.78 21.72
CA ASP A 229 -0.34 -8.69 22.31
C ASP A 229 -1.53 -9.09 21.41
N LEU A 230 -1.74 -8.50 20.22
CA LEU A 230 -2.94 -8.78 19.41
C LEU A 230 -2.83 -10.03 18.53
N MET A 231 -1.69 -10.19 17.84
CA MET A 231 -1.38 -11.37 17.03
C MET A 231 0.13 -11.41 16.77
N LYS A 232 0.78 -12.56 16.95
CA LYS A 232 2.20 -12.75 16.61
C LYS A 232 2.32 -13.36 15.22
N VAL A 233 3.46 -13.15 14.55
CA VAL A 233 3.77 -13.81 13.25
C VAL A 233 3.63 -15.34 13.37
N GLU A 234 3.98 -15.87 14.56
CA GLU A 234 3.86 -17.28 14.95
C GLU A 234 2.42 -17.81 14.94
N ASP A 235 1.41 -16.94 15.02
CA ASP A 235 -0.01 -17.31 15.02
C ASP A 235 -0.58 -17.51 13.60
N ILE A 236 0.12 -17.02 12.56
CA ILE A 236 -0.26 -17.21 11.15
C ILE A 236 0.23 -18.58 10.68
N LYS A 237 -0.62 -19.62 10.84
CA LYS A 237 -0.32 -21.01 10.43
C LYS A 237 -0.29 -21.21 8.92
N ASN A 238 -1.15 -20.51 8.19
CA ASN A 238 -1.24 -20.54 6.74
C ASN A 238 -0.71 -19.22 6.18
N GLY A 239 0.57 -19.18 5.79
CA GLY A 239 1.27 -17.94 5.46
C GLY A 239 0.93 -17.33 4.09
N TYR A 240 0.29 -18.08 3.20
CA TYR A 240 0.02 -17.61 1.84
C TYR A 240 -1.47 -17.42 1.57
N CYS A 241 -1.83 -16.21 1.16
CA CYS A 241 -3.13 -15.94 0.53
C CYS A 241 -3.03 -16.36 -0.94
N THR A 242 -3.74 -17.44 -1.31
CA THR A 242 -3.73 -18.00 -2.66
C THR A 242 -5.10 -17.82 -3.31
N GLN A 243 -5.12 -17.16 -4.46
CA GLN A 243 -6.34 -16.86 -5.20
C GLN A 243 -6.14 -17.02 -6.70
N PHE A 244 -7.15 -17.58 -7.38
CA PHE A 244 -7.20 -17.69 -8.85
C PHE A 244 -8.60 -18.05 -9.34
N LEU A 245 -8.80 -17.92 -10.66
CA LEU A 245 -9.96 -18.44 -11.38
C LEU A 245 -9.64 -19.78 -12.04
N ILE A 246 -10.58 -20.71 -12.02
CA ILE A 246 -10.55 -21.98 -12.77
C ILE A 246 -11.60 -21.87 -13.87
N ASN A 247 -11.18 -21.83 -15.12
CA ASN A 247 -12.09 -21.92 -16.27
C ASN A 247 -12.46 -23.39 -16.45
N LYS A 248 -13.72 -23.73 -16.17
CA LYS A 248 -14.19 -25.10 -15.94
C LYS A 248 -14.09 -25.94 -17.20
N ASN A 249 -13.61 -27.17 -17.04
CA ASN A 249 -13.89 -28.23 -18.01
C ASN A 249 -15.38 -28.63 -17.91
N GLU A 250 -15.94 -29.15 -19.00
CA GLU A 250 -17.33 -29.59 -19.04
C GLU A 250 -17.61 -30.63 -17.92
N GLY A 251 -18.62 -30.37 -17.09
CA GLY A 251 -18.98 -31.21 -15.93
C GLY A 251 -18.14 -31.04 -14.66
N ALA A 252 -17.17 -30.12 -14.64
CA ALA A 252 -16.43 -29.79 -13.42
C ALA A 252 -17.31 -29.04 -12.41
N SER A 253 -17.28 -29.45 -11.14
CA SER A 253 -18.00 -28.78 -10.05
C SER A 253 -17.04 -28.26 -8.99
N ALA A 254 -17.33 -27.08 -8.45
CA ALA A 254 -16.56 -26.48 -7.36
C ALA A 254 -16.63 -27.28 -6.05
N ALA A 255 -17.58 -28.20 -5.89
CA ALA A 255 -17.76 -28.93 -4.63
C ALA A 255 -16.50 -29.72 -4.22
N LYS A 256 -15.85 -30.39 -5.18
CA LYS A 256 -14.62 -31.16 -4.91
C LYS A 256 -13.43 -30.24 -4.64
N MET A 257 -13.28 -29.18 -5.42
CA MET A 257 -12.21 -28.18 -5.21
C MET A 257 -12.36 -27.49 -3.86
N ARG A 258 -13.60 -27.15 -3.47
CA ARG A 258 -13.92 -26.57 -2.16
C ARG A 258 -13.50 -27.51 -1.03
N ALA A 259 -13.97 -28.76 -1.04
CA ALA A 259 -13.63 -29.73 -0.01
C ALA A 259 -12.11 -29.98 0.11
N PHE A 260 -11.39 -29.94 -1.02
CA PHE A 260 -9.94 -30.05 -1.00
C PHE A 260 -9.28 -28.82 -0.38
N ALA A 261 -9.67 -27.61 -0.78
CA ALA A 261 -9.14 -26.37 -0.20
C ALA A 261 -9.40 -26.30 1.30
N GLU A 262 -10.58 -26.71 1.75
CA GLU A 262 -10.96 -26.80 3.18
C GLU A 262 -10.08 -27.75 3.98
N SER A 263 -9.59 -28.83 3.36
CA SER A 263 -8.70 -29.79 4.01
C SER A 263 -7.23 -29.35 4.04
N ASN A 264 -6.88 -28.29 3.30
CA ASN A 264 -5.49 -27.85 3.07
C ASN A 264 -5.27 -26.36 3.36
N GLY A 265 -6.21 -25.70 4.00
CA GLY A 265 -6.15 -24.27 4.31
C GLY A 265 -7.27 -23.82 5.23
N ASP A 266 -7.30 -22.52 5.51
CA ASP A 266 -8.40 -21.85 6.19
C ASP A 266 -8.91 -20.67 5.36
N SER A 267 -9.92 -19.97 5.87
CA SER A 267 -10.51 -18.80 5.22
C SER A 267 -10.92 -19.07 3.76
N VAL A 268 -11.42 -20.29 3.51
CA VAL A 268 -11.73 -20.77 2.16
C VAL A 268 -13.02 -20.14 1.65
N VAL A 269 -12.94 -19.57 0.45
CA VAL A 269 -14.09 -19.19 -0.35
C VAL A 269 -13.92 -19.77 -1.75
N CYS A 270 -14.81 -20.68 -2.14
CA CYS A 270 -14.78 -21.35 -3.44
C CYS A 270 -16.14 -21.21 -4.08
N ILE A 271 -16.23 -20.46 -5.17
CA ILE A 271 -17.49 -20.05 -5.78
C ILE A 271 -17.53 -20.53 -7.21
N GLU A 272 -18.63 -21.18 -7.56
CA GLU A 272 -18.94 -21.60 -8.92
C GLU A 272 -19.87 -20.59 -9.59
N ASP A 273 -19.52 -20.21 -10.82
CA ASP A 273 -20.41 -19.65 -11.83
C ASP A 273 -20.53 -20.64 -13.01
N ASP A 274 -21.26 -20.25 -14.05
CA ASP A 274 -21.52 -21.13 -15.21
C ASP A 274 -20.20 -21.68 -15.80
N ASP A 275 -19.25 -20.80 -16.10
CA ASP A 275 -18.00 -21.15 -16.79
C ASP A 275 -16.74 -21.11 -15.92
N VAL A 276 -16.81 -20.52 -14.72
CA VAL A 276 -15.63 -20.27 -13.88
C VAL A 276 -15.84 -20.65 -12.41
N ILE A 277 -14.76 -21.05 -11.74
CA ILE A 277 -14.69 -21.20 -10.28
C ILE A 277 -13.70 -20.15 -9.76
N ASN A 278 -14.14 -19.27 -8.86
CA ASN A 278 -13.25 -18.36 -8.13
C ASN A 278 -12.89 -19.00 -6.78
N LEU A 279 -11.60 -19.27 -6.57
CA LEU A 279 -11.09 -19.84 -5.33
C LEU A 279 -10.19 -18.82 -4.63
N HIS A 280 -10.46 -18.59 -3.36
CA HIS A 280 -9.60 -17.93 -2.38
C HIS A 280 -9.36 -18.89 -1.20
N VAL A 281 -8.11 -19.06 -0.80
CA VAL A 281 -7.75 -19.89 0.36
C VAL A 281 -6.47 -19.38 1.00
N HIS A 282 -6.42 -19.36 2.33
CA HIS A 282 -5.19 -19.20 3.06
C HIS A 282 -4.57 -20.57 3.29
N THR A 283 -3.37 -20.81 2.77
CA THR A 283 -2.71 -22.11 2.85
C THR A 283 -1.22 -21.96 3.17
N ALA A 284 -0.62 -22.99 3.74
CA ALA A 284 0.82 -23.11 3.87
C ALA A 284 1.52 -23.58 2.58
N ASP A 285 0.77 -24.20 1.65
CA ASP A 285 1.30 -24.77 0.41
C ASP A 285 0.41 -24.41 -0.80
N PRO A 286 0.64 -23.24 -1.42
CA PRO A 286 -0.06 -22.83 -2.64
C PRO A 286 0.10 -23.85 -3.78
N GLY A 287 1.26 -24.50 -3.89
CA GLY A 287 1.56 -25.47 -4.95
C GLY A 287 0.61 -26.66 -4.93
N LYS A 288 0.24 -27.14 -3.74
CA LYS A 288 -0.75 -28.21 -3.56
C LYS A 288 -2.15 -27.80 -4.01
N ILE A 289 -2.56 -26.57 -3.71
CA ILE A 289 -3.86 -26.02 -4.13
C ILE A 289 -3.91 -25.90 -5.65
N LEU A 290 -2.87 -25.37 -6.29
CA LEU A 290 -2.78 -25.22 -7.75
C LEU A 290 -2.81 -26.57 -8.48
N SER A 291 -2.05 -27.55 -7.96
CA SER A 291 -1.97 -28.90 -8.54
C SER A 291 -3.31 -29.64 -8.51
N GLU A 292 -4.14 -29.36 -7.53
CA GLU A 292 -5.51 -29.88 -7.50
C GLU A 292 -6.42 -29.11 -8.46
N ALA A 293 -6.33 -27.78 -8.47
CA ALA A 293 -7.21 -26.93 -9.27
C ALA A 293 -7.12 -27.19 -10.79
N ILE A 294 -5.93 -27.48 -11.33
CA ILE A 294 -5.74 -27.79 -12.75
C ILE A 294 -6.51 -29.04 -13.23
N LYS A 295 -6.98 -29.89 -12.31
CA LYS A 295 -7.82 -31.05 -12.66
C LYS A 295 -9.23 -30.65 -13.09
N TYR A 296 -9.68 -29.46 -12.71
CA TYR A 296 -11.04 -28.97 -12.96
C TYR A 296 -11.11 -28.00 -14.14
N GLY A 297 -9.97 -27.56 -14.68
CA GLY A 297 -9.91 -26.54 -15.71
C GLY A 297 -8.56 -25.84 -15.83
N TYR A 298 -8.45 -24.85 -16.71
CA TYR A 298 -7.25 -24.02 -16.82
C TYR A 298 -7.35 -22.77 -15.94
N LEU A 299 -6.22 -22.38 -15.35
CA LEU A 299 -6.17 -21.34 -14.32
C LEU A 299 -5.84 -19.96 -14.92
N THR A 300 -6.52 -18.92 -14.42
CA THR A 300 -6.26 -17.51 -14.77
C THR A 300 -6.34 -16.61 -13.53
N ASN A 301 -5.93 -15.34 -13.64
CA ASN A 301 -5.95 -14.34 -12.56
C ASN A 301 -5.27 -14.80 -11.25
N PHE A 302 -4.02 -15.26 -11.35
CA PHE A 302 -3.26 -15.70 -10.18
C PHE A 302 -2.90 -14.53 -9.25
N LYS A 303 -3.13 -14.72 -7.96
CA LYS A 303 -2.63 -13.88 -6.87
C LYS A 303 -2.15 -14.80 -5.75
N ILE A 304 -0.86 -14.76 -5.45
CA ILE A 304 -0.26 -15.51 -4.35
C ILE A 304 0.58 -14.52 -3.55
N GLU A 305 0.15 -14.21 -2.33
CA GLU A 305 0.79 -13.22 -1.49
C GLU A 305 1.22 -13.84 -0.17
N ASN A 306 2.40 -13.43 0.30
CA ASN A 306 2.92 -13.84 1.60
C ASN A 306 2.40 -12.89 2.69
N MET A 307 1.42 -13.37 3.46
CA MET A 307 0.79 -12.60 4.52
C MET A 307 1.75 -12.33 5.69
N HIS A 308 2.79 -13.16 5.90
CA HIS A 308 3.83 -12.86 6.89
C HIS A 308 4.63 -11.62 6.51
N GLU A 309 5.00 -11.48 5.23
CA GLU A 309 5.74 -10.32 4.74
C GLU A 309 4.90 -9.04 4.80
N GLN A 310 3.62 -9.13 4.42
CA GLN A 310 2.66 -8.01 4.53
C GLN A 310 2.49 -7.57 5.99
N PHE A 311 2.25 -8.52 6.90
CA PHE A 311 2.16 -8.26 8.34
C PHE A 311 3.43 -7.59 8.88
N LEU A 312 4.62 -8.09 8.51
CA LEU A 312 5.90 -7.54 8.96
C LEU A 312 6.20 -6.15 8.37
N ALA A 313 5.86 -5.92 7.11
CA ALA A 313 5.95 -4.60 6.47
C ALA A 313 5.06 -3.60 7.21
N ARG A 314 3.86 -4.02 7.60
CA ARG A 314 2.90 -3.20 8.33
C ARG A 314 3.29 -2.94 9.78
N GLN A 315 3.86 -3.91 10.49
CA GLN A 315 4.43 -3.68 11.83
C GLN A 315 5.55 -2.63 11.81
N LYS A 316 6.37 -2.63 10.76
CA LYS A 316 7.43 -1.64 10.55
C LYS A 316 6.84 -0.26 10.22
N GLN A 317 5.73 -0.19 9.47
CA GLN A 317 4.99 1.04 9.24
C GLN A 317 4.33 1.56 10.53
N GLY A 318 3.65 0.74 11.33
CA GLY A 318 3.01 1.13 12.59
C GLY A 318 3.98 1.71 13.62
N LYS A 319 5.17 1.10 13.76
CA LYS A 319 6.25 1.63 14.63
C LYS A 319 6.91 2.90 14.06
N SER A 320 6.78 3.17 12.77
CA SER A 320 7.22 4.41 12.14
C SER A 320 6.16 5.53 12.25
N LEU A 321 4.87 5.16 12.23
CA LEU A 321 3.73 6.07 12.37
C LEU A 321 3.59 6.63 13.80
N GLU A 322 3.89 5.85 14.84
CA GLU A 322 3.93 6.35 16.24
C GLU A 322 5.03 7.42 16.44
N LYS A 323 6.13 7.34 15.68
CA LYS A 323 7.19 8.36 15.66
C LYS A 323 6.84 9.56 14.76
N GLN A 324 6.01 9.38 13.73
CA GLN A 324 5.55 10.48 12.84
C GLN A 324 4.40 11.30 13.44
N ALA A 325 3.49 10.70 14.21
CA ALA A 325 2.34 11.40 14.79
C ALA A 325 2.72 12.50 15.80
N SER A 326 3.93 12.44 16.37
CA SER A 326 4.47 13.49 17.23
C SER A 326 5.26 14.57 16.46
N ALA A 327 5.58 14.35 15.19
CA ALA A 327 6.43 15.22 14.38
C ALA A 327 5.70 15.96 13.23
N GLU A 328 4.48 15.56 12.83
CA GLU A 328 3.83 16.12 11.65
C GLU A 328 2.50 16.84 11.99
N LYS A 329 2.57 18.15 12.25
CA LYS A 329 1.46 19.05 11.93
C LYS A 329 1.60 19.46 10.47
N LYS A 330 0.66 18.98 9.65
CA LYS A 330 0.41 19.21 8.21
C LYS A 330 1.28 18.39 7.24
N PRO A 331 0.68 17.45 6.50
CA PRO A 331 1.11 17.11 5.15
C PRO A 331 0.56 18.15 4.15
N ASP A 332 1.38 18.52 3.18
CA ASP A 332 0.94 19.16 1.93
C ASP A 332 0.37 18.06 1.00
N PRO A 333 -0.79 18.26 0.33
CA PRO A 333 -1.42 17.23 -0.49
C PRO A 333 -0.87 17.20 -1.93
N ALA A 334 -0.98 16.02 -2.54
CA ALA A 334 -0.77 15.69 -3.96
C ALA A 334 0.66 15.32 -4.40
N SER A 335 0.91 14.02 -4.56
CA SER A 335 1.66 13.55 -5.73
C SER A 335 0.65 13.09 -6.77
N GLU A 336 -0.04 14.06 -7.38
CA GLU A 336 -0.72 13.82 -8.66
C GLU A 336 0.31 13.22 -9.63
N PHE A 337 -0.13 12.30 -10.49
CA PHE A 337 0.66 11.89 -11.65
C PHE A 337 0.86 13.10 -12.58
N VAL A 338 1.94 13.86 -12.36
CA VAL A 338 2.31 15.00 -13.20
C VAL A 338 3.15 14.47 -14.35
N TYR A 339 2.50 14.18 -15.48
CA TYR A 339 3.23 13.92 -16.72
C TYR A 339 3.68 15.25 -17.32
N ALA A 340 5.00 15.45 -17.44
CA ALA A 340 5.56 16.60 -18.11
C ALA A 340 6.03 16.19 -19.52
N ALA A 341 5.48 16.84 -20.53
CA ALA A 341 5.97 16.69 -21.90
C ALA A 341 7.44 17.15 -21.99
N VAL A 342 8.25 16.45 -22.78
CA VAL A 342 9.68 16.79 -22.96
C VAL A 342 9.81 18.19 -23.55
N ASP A 343 10.51 19.09 -22.84
CA ASP A 343 10.86 20.42 -23.34
C ASP A 343 12.08 20.30 -24.28
N PRO A 344 11.97 20.65 -25.58
CA PRO A 344 13.08 20.56 -26.52
C PRO A 344 14.27 21.49 -26.18
N SER A 345 14.08 22.49 -25.32
CA SER A 345 15.13 23.39 -24.87
C SER A 345 15.91 22.88 -23.65
N ARG A 346 15.41 21.83 -22.98
CA ARG A 346 16.04 21.22 -21.81
C ARG A 346 16.71 19.90 -22.17
N ASP A 347 18.03 19.91 -22.21
CA ASP A 347 18.80 18.70 -22.54
C ASP A 347 18.85 17.69 -21.38
N TYR A 348 18.92 18.18 -20.13
CA TYR A 348 19.14 17.34 -18.95
C TYR A 348 18.14 17.59 -17.82
N GLY A 349 17.85 16.53 -17.08
CA GLY A 349 17.11 16.57 -15.83
C GLY A 349 17.51 15.41 -14.90
N PHE A 350 17.07 15.48 -13.65
CA PHE A 350 17.60 14.62 -12.59
C PHE A 350 16.50 14.11 -11.66
N VAL A 351 16.53 12.80 -11.40
CA VAL A 351 15.70 12.13 -10.39
C VAL A 351 16.61 11.50 -9.35
N ALA A 352 16.47 11.88 -8.10
CA ALA A 352 17.20 11.28 -6.99
C ALA A 352 16.26 10.49 -6.08
N VAL A 353 16.79 9.47 -5.41
CA VAL A 353 16.06 8.76 -4.36
C VAL A 353 16.70 9.08 -3.01
N ALA A 354 15.91 9.57 -2.06
CA ALA A 354 16.40 9.91 -0.73
C ALA A 354 15.30 9.78 0.34
N ALA A 355 15.69 9.59 1.59
CA ALA A 355 14.77 9.53 2.72
C ALA A 355 15.12 10.62 3.74
N GLY A 356 14.16 11.51 4.01
CA GLY A 356 14.31 12.65 4.91
C GLY A 356 14.22 13.99 4.19
N GLU A 357 13.47 14.94 4.75
CA GLU A 357 13.24 16.27 4.16
C GLU A 357 14.53 17.07 3.93
N GLY A 358 15.52 16.89 4.80
CA GLY A 358 16.82 17.54 4.65
C GLY A 358 17.59 17.04 3.43
N LEU A 359 17.66 15.72 3.25
CA LEU A 359 18.27 15.10 2.07
C LEU A 359 17.50 15.43 0.79
N LYS A 360 16.16 15.49 0.87
CA LYS A 360 15.32 15.94 -0.24
C LYS A 360 15.68 17.36 -0.65
N SER A 361 15.78 18.27 0.32
CA SER A 361 16.19 19.67 0.09
C SER A 361 17.57 19.75 -0.55
N VAL A 362 18.55 18.98 -0.05
CA VAL A 362 19.91 18.93 -0.63
C VAL A 362 19.89 18.51 -2.10
N PHE A 363 19.14 17.46 -2.45
CA PHE A 363 19.05 17.05 -3.85
C PHE A 363 18.34 18.10 -4.72
N THR A 364 17.27 18.70 -4.23
CA THR A 364 16.57 19.79 -4.94
C THR A 364 17.48 21.01 -5.14
N ASP A 365 18.26 21.40 -4.13
CA ASP A 365 19.24 22.49 -4.20
C ASP A 365 20.37 22.19 -5.21
N LEU A 366 20.71 20.91 -5.38
CA LEU A 366 21.64 20.39 -6.39
C LEU A 366 20.97 20.14 -7.76
N ALA A 367 19.83 20.78 -8.00
CA ALA A 367 19.06 20.72 -9.24
C ALA A 367 18.43 19.35 -9.58
N ALA A 368 18.15 18.51 -8.58
CA ALA A 368 17.24 17.38 -8.77
C ALA A 368 15.82 17.89 -9.02
N ASP A 369 15.29 17.61 -10.21
CA ASP A 369 13.93 17.99 -10.60
C ASP A 369 12.86 17.24 -9.80
N ALA A 370 13.14 15.97 -9.47
CA ALA A 370 12.28 15.16 -8.63
C ALA A 370 13.11 14.34 -7.63
N VAL A 371 12.59 14.22 -6.41
CA VAL A 371 13.18 13.37 -5.38
C VAL A 371 12.12 12.39 -4.90
N VAL A 372 12.34 11.11 -5.19
CA VAL A 372 11.47 10.02 -4.76
C VAL A 372 11.86 9.62 -3.34
N SER A 373 10.87 9.46 -2.48
CA SER A 373 11.11 8.96 -1.12
C SER A 373 11.60 7.51 -1.20
N GLY A 374 12.78 7.24 -0.66
CA GLY A 374 13.32 5.88 -0.65
C GLY A 374 14.63 5.73 0.12
N GLY A 375 14.87 4.53 0.64
CA GLY A 375 15.98 4.23 1.54
C GLY A 375 16.04 2.76 1.96
N GLN A 376 16.79 2.46 3.00
CA GLN A 376 17.13 1.07 3.38
C GLN A 376 15.94 0.22 3.83
N THR A 377 14.91 0.86 4.36
CA THR A 377 13.68 0.21 4.85
C THR A 377 12.46 0.49 3.97
N MET A 378 12.63 1.27 2.90
CA MET A 378 11.55 1.74 2.03
C MET A 378 12.13 1.85 0.61
N ASN A 379 12.03 0.79 -0.18
CA ASN A 379 12.41 0.85 -1.60
C ASN A 379 11.18 1.33 -2.39
N PRO A 380 11.28 2.40 -3.19
CA PRO A 380 10.18 2.84 -4.04
C PRO A 380 9.88 1.78 -5.10
N ALA A 381 8.64 1.73 -5.56
CA ALA A 381 8.26 0.86 -6.67
C ALA A 381 8.86 1.38 -7.97
N THR A 382 9.00 0.50 -8.97
CA THR A 382 9.39 0.90 -10.34
C THR A 382 8.48 2.00 -10.89
N GLU A 383 7.19 1.93 -10.57
CA GLU A 383 6.16 2.90 -10.99
C GLU A 383 6.41 4.29 -10.39
N ASP A 384 6.84 4.39 -9.13
CA ASP A 384 7.15 5.68 -8.48
C ASP A 384 8.35 6.35 -9.14
N ILE A 385 9.39 5.57 -9.46
CA ILE A 385 10.59 6.07 -10.16
C ILE A 385 10.21 6.48 -11.59
N LEU A 386 9.38 5.69 -12.27
CA LEU A 386 8.90 6.00 -13.62
C LEU A 386 8.08 7.29 -13.63
N ALA A 387 7.16 7.47 -12.68
CA ALA A 387 6.36 8.68 -12.55
C ALA A 387 7.26 9.91 -12.29
N ALA A 388 8.26 9.78 -11.43
CA ALA A 388 9.25 10.84 -11.20
C ALA A 388 10.09 11.15 -12.43
N ILE A 389 10.49 10.15 -13.23
CA ILE A 389 11.13 10.40 -14.53
C ILE A 389 10.19 11.16 -15.46
N GLN A 390 8.92 10.76 -15.48
CA GLN A 390 7.90 11.32 -16.37
C GLN A 390 7.49 12.75 -16.01
N SER A 391 7.68 13.19 -14.76
CA SER A 391 7.45 14.56 -14.33
C SER A 391 8.58 15.53 -14.68
N VAL A 392 9.73 15.04 -15.15
CA VAL A 392 10.89 15.88 -15.52
C VAL A 392 10.86 16.21 -17.01
N PRO A 393 10.63 17.48 -17.41
CA PRO A 393 10.52 17.87 -18.82
C PRO A 393 11.92 18.04 -19.47
N ALA A 394 12.71 16.97 -19.57
CA ALA A 394 14.03 16.99 -20.18
C ALA A 394 14.22 15.84 -21.19
N LYS A 395 15.11 16.04 -22.18
CA LYS A 395 15.43 15.01 -23.19
C LYS A 395 16.10 13.79 -22.58
N THR A 396 17.09 14.03 -21.71
CA THR A 396 17.82 13.00 -20.98
C THR A 396 17.64 13.18 -19.47
N VAL A 397 17.15 12.15 -18.79
CA VAL A 397 16.97 12.15 -17.34
C VAL A 397 17.99 11.22 -16.68
N PHE A 398 18.83 11.76 -15.80
CA PHE A 398 19.73 10.99 -14.96
C PHE A 398 19.01 10.54 -13.69
N VAL A 399 19.12 9.27 -13.35
CA VAL A 399 18.48 8.69 -12.15
C VAL A 399 19.57 8.26 -11.17
N LEU A 400 19.49 8.73 -9.93
CA LEU A 400 20.41 8.43 -8.84
C LEU A 400 19.69 7.59 -7.76
N PRO A 401 19.82 6.24 -7.79
CA PRO A 401 19.09 5.35 -6.88
C PRO A 401 19.55 5.47 -5.43
N ASN A 402 20.79 5.89 -5.18
CA ASN A 402 21.38 6.13 -3.84
C ASN A 402 21.28 4.96 -2.84
N ASN A 403 20.92 3.77 -3.33
CA ASN A 403 20.76 2.55 -2.57
C ASN A 403 20.87 1.36 -3.52
N LYS A 404 21.74 0.40 -3.18
CA LYS A 404 21.97 -0.81 -3.98
C LYS A 404 20.69 -1.59 -4.32
N ASN A 405 19.68 -1.57 -3.43
CA ASN A 405 18.44 -2.32 -3.61
C ASN A 405 17.46 -1.63 -4.58
N ILE A 406 17.70 -0.36 -4.91
CA ILE A 406 16.82 0.48 -5.74
C ILE A 406 17.32 0.52 -7.20
N ILE A 407 18.61 0.19 -7.44
CA ILE A 407 19.23 0.18 -8.78
C ILE A 407 18.39 -0.64 -9.77
N MET A 408 17.97 -1.85 -9.38
CA MET A 408 17.18 -2.70 -10.26
C MET A 408 15.82 -2.08 -10.61
N ALA A 409 15.15 -1.43 -9.66
CA ALA A 409 13.88 -0.75 -9.93
C ALA A 409 14.08 0.45 -10.89
N ALA A 410 15.17 1.22 -10.71
CA ALA A 410 15.53 2.31 -11.62
C ALA A 410 15.85 1.82 -13.05
N GLU A 411 16.58 0.71 -13.19
CA GLU A 411 16.87 0.09 -14.49
C GLU A 411 15.61 -0.46 -15.19
N GLN A 412 14.62 -0.92 -14.43
CA GLN A 412 13.32 -1.30 -15.01
C GLN A 412 12.52 -0.06 -15.43
N ALA A 413 12.52 1.01 -14.63
CA ALA A 413 11.87 2.27 -14.98
C ALA A 413 12.48 2.88 -16.26
N GLN A 414 13.80 2.81 -16.42
CA GLN A 414 14.52 3.22 -17.64
C GLN A 414 13.97 2.55 -18.90
N LYS A 415 13.57 1.27 -18.85
CA LYS A 415 13.04 0.54 -20.01
C LYS A 415 11.61 0.92 -20.36
N LEU A 416 10.87 1.49 -19.41
CA LEU A 416 9.47 1.86 -19.55
C LEU A 416 9.28 3.36 -19.86
N ALA A 417 10.32 4.16 -19.67
CA ALA A 417 10.30 5.60 -19.93
C ALA A 417 10.19 5.92 -21.42
N ASP A 418 9.54 7.04 -21.71
CA ASP A 418 9.30 7.57 -23.07
C ASP A 418 10.38 8.57 -23.53
N ARG A 419 11.42 8.77 -22.71
CA ARG A 419 12.55 9.67 -22.93
C ARG A 419 13.87 8.96 -22.63
N GLN A 420 15.00 9.55 -22.99
CA GLN A 420 16.29 8.93 -22.69
C GLN A 420 16.52 8.97 -21.17
N VAL A 421 16.75 7.80 -20.58
CA VAL A 421 17.05 7.68 -19.16
C VAL A 421 18.43 7.06 -18.97
N VAL A 422 19.22 7.63 -18.07
CA VAL A 422 20.54 7.13 -17.67
C VAL A 422 20.53 6.86 -16.18
N VAL A 423 20.59 5.59 -15.79
CA VAL A 423 20.71 5.21 -14.39
C VAL A 423 22.18 5.28 -13.98
N LEU A 424 22.50 6.15 -13.03
CA LEU A 424 23.82 6.22 -12.38
C LEU A 424 23.77 5.31 -11.15
N PRO A 425 24.43 4.14 -11.13
CA PRO A 425 24.24 3.08 -10.11
C PRO A 425 24.89 3.41 -8.74
N THR A 426 24.61 4.60 -8.23
CA THR A 426 24.95 5.12 -6.91
C THR A 426 24.32 4.25 -5.82
N ARG A 427 25.12 3.86 -4.83
CA ARG A 427 24.72 2.89 -3.80
C ARG A 427 24.42 3.53 -2.45
N THR A 428 24.80 4.79 -2.28
CA THR A 428 24.60 5.58 -1.08
C THR A 428 24.23 7.02 -1.45
N VAL A 429 23.60 7.73 -0.53
CA VAL A 429 23.24 9.15 -0.71
C VAL A 429 24.47 10.04 -0.95
N PRO A 430 25.59 9.91 -0.18
CA PRO A 430 26.79 10.68 -0.46
C PRO A 430 27.36 10.50 -1.88
N MET A 431 27.28 9.28 -2.43
CA MET A 431 27.66 9.03 -3.82
C MET A 431 26.80 9.84 -4.81
N GLY A 432 25.48 9.91 -4.57
CA GLY A 432 24.56 10.69 -5.41
C GLY A 432 24.79 12.19 -5.34
N ILE A 433 25.04 12.72 -4.15
CA ILE A 433 25.38 14.14 -3.94
C ILE A 433 26.65 14.48 -4.74
N THR A 434 27.69 13.65 -4.59
CA THR A 434 28.98 13.84 -5.28
C THR A 434 28.84 13.71 -6.79
N ALA A 435 28.02 12.75 -7.26
CA ALA A 435 27.73 12.59 -8.68
C ALA A 435 27.11 13.86 -9.27
N LEU A 436 26.07 14.42 -8.64
CA LEU A 436 25.40 15.65 -9.10
C LEU A 436 26.33 16.87 -9.11
N LEU A 437 27.17 17.02 -8.08
CA LEU A 437 28.15 18.11 -8.01
C LEU A 437 29.18 18.08 -9.15
N ASN A 438 29.37 16.93 -9.79
CA ASN A 438 30.33 16.74 -10.88
C ASN A 438 29.66 16.69 -12.28
N PHE A 439 28.39 17.06 -12.37
CA PHE A 439 27.70 17.21 -13.64
C PHE A 439 28.20 18.46 -14.40
N ASP A 440 28.48 18.31 -15.69
CA ASP A 440 28.87 19.40 -16.59
C ASP A 440 27.82 19.57 -17.70
N PRO A 441 27.05 20.68 -17.73
CA PRO A 441 26.02 20.90 -18.73
C PRO A 441 26.55 21.05 -20.16
N SER A 442 27.86 21.27 -20.34
CA SER A 442 28.50 21.36 -21.66
C SER A 442 29.01 20.02 -22.20
N ALA A 443 29.04 18.98 -21.35
CA ALA A 443 29.55 17.66 -21.70
C ALA A 443 28.46 16.75 -22.28
N THR A 444 28.85 15.73 -23.07
CA THR A 444 27.89 14.74 -23.60
C THR A 444 27.33 13.86 -22.48
N VAL A 445 26.25 13.13 -22.78
CA VAL A 445 25.62 12.17 -21.85
C VAL A 445 26.64 11.14 -21.35
N GLU A 446 27.46 10.59 -22.26
CA GLU A 446 28.46 9.57 -21.95
C GLU A 446 29.59 10.14 -21.09
N ALA A 447 30.06 11.35 -21.44
CA ALA A 447 31.09 12.04 -20.66
C ALA A 447 30.60 12.36 -19.24
N ASN A 448 29.36 12.85 -19.10
CA ASN A 448 28.74 13.08 -17.80
C ASN A 448 28.58 11.78 -17.01
N THR A 449 28.11 10.71 -17.64
CA THR A 449 27.98 9.39 -16.98
C THR A 449 29.31 8.94 -16.39
N ILE A 450 30.41 9.05 -17.16
CA ILE A 450 31.76 8.69 -16.72
C ILE A 450 32.25 9.61 -15.60
N ASN A 451 32.13 10.93 -15.77
CA ASN A 451 32.64 11.92 -14.82
C ASN A 451 31.92 11.83 -13.47
N MET A 452 30.59 11.80 -13.49
CA MET A 452 29.76 11.71 -12.29
C MET A 452 30.02 10.41 -11.53
N MET A 453 30.12 9.27 -12.22
CA MET A 453 30.43 7.98 -11.57
C MET A 453 31.88 7.90 -11.08
N SER A 454 32.85 8.46 -11.82
CA SER A 454 34.25 8.50 -11.38
C SER A 454 34.43 9.31 -10.10
N ALA A 455 33.63 10.37 -9.91
CA ALA A 455 33.59 11.12 -8.67
C ALA A 455 32.89 10.32 -7.56
N ALA A 456 31.71 9.77 -7.83
CA ALA A 456 30.94 8.97 -6.87
C ALA A 456 31.71 7.76 -6.33
N ASP A 457 32.51 7.08 -7.17
CA ASP A 457 33.29 5.90 -6.77
C ASP A 457 34.47 6.22 -5.83
N LYS A 458 34.86 7.49 -5.71
CA LYS A 458 35.88 7.94 -4.74
C LYS A 458 35.30 8.13 -3.33
N VAL A 459 33.98 8.24 -3.22
CA VAL A 459 33.29 8.50 -1.95
C VAL A 459 33.31 7.25 -1.07
N SER A 460 33.85 7.38 0.13
CA SER A 460 33.68 6.38 1.20
C SER A 460 32.51 6.77 2.09
N THR A 461 31.53 5.88 2.27
CA THR A 461 30.34 6.16 3.09
C THR A 461 30.40 5.44 4.44
N GLY A 462 30.27 6.22 5.51
CA GLY A 462 30.11 5.75 6.88
C GLY A 462 28.66 5.88 7.35
N LEU A 463 28.19 4.94 8.16
CA LEU A 463 26.83 4.93 8.69
C LEU A 463 26.83 4.60 10.19
N ILE A 464 26.14 5.42 10.98
CA ILE A 464 25.93 5.23 12.41
C ILE A 464 24.46 4.88 12.65
N THR A 465 24.19 3.69 13.18
CA THR A 465 22.84 3.19 13.45
C THR A 465 22.82 2.33 14.71
N TYR A 466 21.67 1.76 15.07
CA TYR A 466 21.51 0.87 16.22
C TYR A 466 21.17 -0.55 15.78
N ALA A 467 21.52 -1.53 16.62
CA ALA A 467 21.11 -2.92 16.41
C ALA A 467 19.66 -3.12 16.81
N ALA A 468 18.79 -3.47 15.85
CA ALA A 468 17.36 -3.68 16.13
C ALA A 468 17.06 -4.97 16.91
N ARG A 469 17.99 -5.94 16.91
CA ARG A 469 17.90 -7.24 17.58
C ARG A 469 19.28 -7.75 17.96
N ASP A 470 19.31 -8.71 18.88
CA ASP A 470 20.53 -9.46 19.17
C ASP A 470 20.98 -10.22 17.91
N SER A 471 22.28 -10.18 17.63
CA SER A 471 22.86 -10.83 16.46
C SER A 471 24.34 -11.13 16.68
N GLU A 472 24.92 -11.89 15.75
CA GLU A 472 26.36 -12.14 15.70
C GLU A 472 26.88 -11.75 14.33
N TYR A 473 27.96 -10.98 14.28
CA TYR A 473 28.62 -10.58 13.05
C TYR A 473 30.13 -10.75 13.22
N ASP A 474 30.75 -11.52 12.33
CA ASP A 474 32.19 -11.80 12.33
C ASP A 474 32.71 -12.30 13.71
N GLY A 475 31.94 -13.17 14.35
CA GLY A 475 32.24 -13.74 15.68
C GLY A 475 32.01 -12.81 16.87
N LYS A 476 31.53 -11.59 16.66
CA LYS A 476 31.17 -10.63 17.73
C LYS A 476 29.68 -10.61 17.94
N ARG A 477 29.25 -10.82 19.19
CA ARG A 477 27.86 -10.63 19.62
C ARG A 477 27.52 -9.14 19.65
N ILE A 478 26.45 -8.77 18.95
CA ILE A 478 25.88 -7.43 18.93
C ILE A 478 24.55 -7.51 19.65
N ARG A 479 24.36 -6.68 20.68
CA ARG A 479 23.11 -6.66 21.46
C ARG A 479 22.13 -5.65 20.89
N LYS A 480 20.84 -5.92 21.03
CA LYS A 480 19.77 -4.97 20.71
C LYS A 480 20.02 -3.63 21.41
N GLY A 481 19.94 -2.54 20.65
CA GLY A 481 20.16 -1.17 21.11
C GLY A 481 21.61 -0.69 21.03
N GLU A 482 22.58 -1.58 20.78
CA GLU A 482 23.98 -1.20 20.63
C GLU A 482 24.20 -0.38 19.36
N ILE A 483 25.05 0.65 19.42
CA ILE A 483 25.38 1.50 18.27
C ILE A 483 26.36 0.76 17.37
N MET A 484 26.06 0.70 16.08
CA MET A 484 26.90 0.08 15.06
C MET A 484 27.47 1.16 14.15
N ALA A 485 28.77 1.08 13.91
CA ALA A 485 29.49 1.90 12.95
C ALA A 485 29.82 1.04 11.72
N LEU A 486 29.28 1.42 10.56
CA LEU A 486 29.46 0.71 9.31
C LEU A 486 30.24 1.57 8.32
N GLU A 487 31.16 0.96 7.58
CA GLU A 487 31.85 1.57 6.45
C GLU A 487 31.50 0.76 5.19
N ASN A 488 30.95 1.41 4.17
CA ASN A 488 30.54 0.80 2.91
C ASN A 488 29.69 -0.48 3.11
N GLY A 489 28.82 -0.46 4.14
CA GLY A 489 27.90 -1.55 4.49
C GLY A 489 28.50 -2.67 5.36
N LYS A 490 29.77 -2.60 5.76
CA LYS A 490 30.40 -3.58 6.67
C LYS A 490 30.50 -3.00 8.08
N ILE A 491 30.14 -3.79 9.09
CA ILE A 491 30.27 -3.37 10.49
C ILE A 491 31.76 -3.36 10.86
N ILE A 492 32.29 -2.20 11.23
CA ILE A 492 33.69 -2.05 11.63
C ILE A 492 33.83 -2.24 13.14
N PHE A 493 32.94 -1.62 13.92
CA PHE A 493 32.89 -1.76 15.37
C PHE A 493 31.52 -1.36 15.94
N THR A 494 31.31 -1.68 17.21
CA THR A 494 30.13 -1.27 17.98
C THR A 494 30.51 -0.31 19.12
N SER A 495 29.53 0.44 19.63
CA SER A 495 29.68 1.38 20.73
C SER A 495 28.39 1.52 21.54
N ASN A 496 28.50 2.10 22.73
CA ASN A 496 27.35 2.53 23.54
C ASN A 496 27.17 4.05 23.51
N ASP A 497 27.96 4.76 22.71
CA ASP A 497 27.99 6.22 22.62
C ASP A 497 28.02 6.63 21.15
N ILE A 498 26.97 7.35 20.73
CA ILE A 498 26.76 7.77 19.34
C ILE A 498 27.89 8.72 18.91
N THR A 499 28.16 9.76 19.69
CA THR A 499 29.24 10.74 19.43
C THR A 499 30.58 10.04 19.26
N LYS A 500 30.89 9.10 20.16
CA LYS A 500 32.12 8.32 20.11
C LYS A 500 32.19 7.42 18.87
N ALA A 501 31.08 6.81 18.48
CA ALA A 501 31.02 6.02 17.27
C ALA A 501 31.27 6.89 16.03
N THR A 502 30.63 8.06 15.94
CA THR A 502 30.73 8.96 14.79
C THR A 502 32.16 9.46 14.57
N TYR A 503 32.82 10.06 15.56
CA TYR A 503 34.17 10.60 15.33
C TYR A 503 35.21 9.51 15.11
N ARG A 504 35.06 8.33 15.73
CA ARG A 504 35.98 7.21 15.50
C ARG A 504 35.86 6.68 14.08
N LEU A 505 34.63 6.55 13.57
CA LEU A 505 34.37 6.11 12.21
C LEU A 505 34.90 7.13 11.19
N ALA A 506 34.54 8.41 11.34
CA ALA A 506 35.03 9.48 10.47
C ALA A 506 36.56 9.50 10.38
N ARG A 507 37.23 9.46 11.55
CA ARG A 507 38.70 9.43 11.62
C ARG A 507 39.30 8.19 10.96
N SER A 508 38.70 7.01 11.14
CA SER A 508 39.23 5.78 10.53
C SER A 508 39.08 5.74 9.02
N MET A 509 38.08 6.45 8.48
CA MET A 509 37.84 6.54 7.04
C MET A 509 38.78 7.54 6.34
N CYS A 510 39.31 8.54 7.07
CA CYS A 510 40.25 9.52 6.51
C CYS A 510 41.58 8.88 6.09
N LYS A 511 41.95 9.09 4.83
CA LYS A 511 43.24 8.68 4.24
C LYS A 511 44.12 9.90 4.01
N LYS A 512 45.33 9.70 3.46
CA LYS A 512 46.28 10.80 3.19
C LYS A 512 45.83 11.74 2.08
N ASP A 513 44.97 11.24 1.20
CA ASP A 513 44.41 11.91 0.03
C ASP A 513 42.98 12.42 0.27
N SER A 514 42.40 12.16 1.45
CA SER A 514 41.10 12.70 1.83
C SER A 514 41.19 14.22 2.01
N SER A 515 40.21 14.92 1.46
CA SER A 515 40.12 16.37 1.49
C SER A 515 38.87 16.85 2.23
N PHE A 516 37.77 16.09 2.18
CA PHE A 516 36.49 16.48 2.78
C PHE A 516 35.86 15.38 3.61
N VAL A 517 35.24 15.77 4.72
CA VAL A 517 34.34 14.94 5.52
C VAL A 517 33.02 15.68 5.68
N THR A 518 31.94 15.08 5.20
CA THR A 518 30.59 15.64 5.36
C THR A 518 29.80 14.79 6.34
N ILE A 519 29.38 15.38 7.45
CA ILE A 519 28.51 14.75 8.45
C ILE A 519 27.06 15.06 8.12
N ILE A 520 26.22 14.05 7.95
CA ILE A 520 24.80 14.20 7.61
C ILE A 520 23.96 13.67 8.78
N SER A 521 23.31 14.54 9.54
CA SER A 521 22.52 14.14 10.72
C SER A 521 21.10 13.65 10.36
N GLY A 522 20.64 12.60 11.06
CA GLY A 522 19.30 12.03 10.92
C GLY A 522 18.23 12.75 11.73
N CYS A 523 16.98 12.31 11.63
CA CYS A 523 15.86 12.96 12.31
C CYS A 523 15.90 12.85 13.85
N ASP A 524 16.55 11.79 14.37
CA ASP A 524 16.67 11.53 15.81
C ASP A 524 17.84 12.30 16.47
N VAL A 525 18.53 13.18 15.73
CA VAL A 525 19.66 13.98 16.22
C VAL A 525 19.26 15.45 16.33
N SER A 526 19.44 16.05 17.50
CA SER A 526 19.22 17.48 17.70
C SER A 526 20.28 18.33 16.99
N ASP A 527 19.93 19.57 16.62
CA ASP A 527 20.89 20.48 15.97
C ASP A 527 22.11 20.75 16.89
N GLU A 528 21.88 20.88 18.20
CA GLU A 528 22.96 21.06 19.19
C GLU A 528 23.89 19.83 19.27
N ASP A 529 23.35 18.61 19.23
CA ASP A 529 24.17 17.40 19.22
C ASP A 529 24.93 17.24 17.91
N ALA A 530 24.32 17.62 16.78
CA ALA A 530 24.96 17.59 15.47
C ALA A 530 26.13 18.58 15.39
N GLU A 531 25.97 19.80 15.90
CA GLU A 531 27.05 20.79 16.01
C GLU A 531 28.19 20.28 16.90
N LYS A 532 27.86 19.76 18.09
CA LYS A 532 28.86 19.18 19.01
C LYS A 532 29.64 18.04 18.36
N VAL A 533 28.95 17.10 17.71
CA VAL A 533 29.58 15.98 17.03
C VAL A 533 30.46 16.46 15.89
N THR A 534 30.01 17.42 15.09
CA THR A 534 30.77 17.99 13.97
C THR A 534 32.06 18.64 14.45
N GLU A 535 32.02 19.44 15.52
CA GLU A 535 33.23 20.04 16.10
C GLU A 535 34.21 18.99 16.66
N ILE A 536 33.69 17.91 17.27
CA ILE A 536 34.53 16.79 17.72
C ILE A 536 35.16 16.06 16.53
N VAL A 537 34.41 15.81 15.45
CA VAL A 537 34.95 15.20 14.23
C VAL A 537 36.06 16.08 13.66
N LYS A 538 35.81 17.38 13.52
CA LYS A 538 36.79 18.38 13.06
C LYS A 538 38.07 18.39 13.90
N ALA A 539 37.95 18.31 15.22
CA ALA A 539 39.10 18.26 16.12
C ALA A 539 39.86 16.92 16.12
N LYS A 540 39.26 15.83 15.63
CA LYS A 540 39.84 14.47 15.65
C LYS A 540 40.30 13.96 14.29
N CYS A 541 39.78 14.53 13.20
CA CYS A 541 40.24 14.26 11.84
C CYS A 541 41.57 14.97 11.55
N PRO A 542 42.31 14.55 10.50
CA PRO A 542 43.55 15.21 10.12
C PRO A 542 43.34 16.69 9.75
N ASN A 543 44.27 17.57 10.12
CA ASN A 543 44.15 19.02 9.92
C ASN A 543 44.01 19.50 8.46
N HIS A 544 44.32 18.64 7.48
CA HIS A 544 44.17 18.94 6.06
C HIS A 544 42.78 18.61 5.51
N VAL A 545 41.92 17.99 6.33
CA VAL A 545 40.56 17.59 5.95
C VAL A 545 39.58 18.65 6.42
N GLU A 546 38.78 19.17 5.50
CA GLU A 546 37.68 20.07 5.82
C GLU A 546 36.46 19.26 6.30
N VAL A 547 35.83 19.69 7.39
CA VAL A 547 34.66 19.02 7.96
C VAL A 547 33.45 19.94 7.87
N SER A 548 32.39 19.46 7.24
CA SER A 548 31.12 20.16 7.09
C SER A 548 29.97 19.33 7.67
N HIS A 549 28.83 19.99 7.88
CA HIS A 549 27.61 19.36 8.40
C HIS A 549 26.42 19.72 7.53
N ILE A 550 25.55 18.72 7.32
CA ILE A 550 24.28 18.83 6.62
C ILE A 550 23.20 18.19 7.51
N ARG A 551 22.06 18.86 7.65
CA ARG A 551 20.87 18.26 8.26
C ARG A 551 20.17 17.40 7.22
N GLY A 552 20.30 16.08 7.31
CA GLY A 552 19.71 15.15 6.33
C GLY A 552 18.30 14.68 6.69
N GLY A 553 18.01 14.52 7.98
CA GLY A 553 16.68 14.12 8.46
C GLY A 553 16.30 12.67 8.10
N GLN A 554 17.26 11.83 7.72
CA GLN A 554 16.99 10.42 7.44
C GLN A 554 16.52 9.67 8.71
N PRO A 555 15.62 8.67 8.58
CA PRO A 555 14.99 8.02 9.74
C PRO A 555 15.79 6.88 10.38
N VAL A 556 16.70 6.25 9.64
CA VAL A 556 17.39 5.00 10.10
C VAL A 556 18.77 5.26 10.70
N TYR A 557 19.45 6.29 10.22
CA TYR A 557 20.85 6.56 10.56
C TYR A 557 20.95 7.84 11.36
N TYR A 558 21.53 7.76 12.57
CA TYR A 558 21.85 8.95 13.36
C TYR A 558 22.78 9.87 12.58
N TYR A 559 23.80 9.30 11.93
CA TYR A 559 24.72 10.01 11.06
C TYR A 559 25.05 9.18 9.82
N MET A 560 25.04 9.81 8.64
CA MET A 560 25.81 9.36 7.48
C MET A 560 27.07 10.21 7.37
N ILE A 561 28.17 9.62 6.94
CA ILE A 561 29.48 10.27 6.82
C ILE A 561 29.95 10.09 5.39
N SER A 562 30.19 11.18 4.67
CA SER A 562 30.96 11.17 3.42
C SER A 562 32.42 11.41 3.74
N VAL A 563 33.33 10.65 3.14
CA VAL A 563 34.77 10.96 3.12
C VAL A 563 35.24 10.85 1.67
N GLU A 564 35.82 11.95 1.19
CA GLU A 564 36.22 12.16 -0.21
C GLU A 564 37.69 12.56 -0.32
#